data_AF-A0A7K2KYV1-F1
#
_entry.id   AF-A0A7K2KYV1-F1
#
_cell.length_a   1.000
_cell.length_b   1.000
_cell.length_c   1.000
_cell.angle_alpha   90.00
_cell.angle_beta   90.00
_cell.angle_gamma   90.00
#
_symmetry.space_group_name_H-M   'P 1'
#
loop_
_entity.id
_entity.type
_entity.pdbx_description
1 polymer ?
#
loop_
_entity_poly.entity_id
_entity_poly.type
_entity_poly.pdbx_seq_one_letter_code
_entity_poly.pdbx_strand_id
1 'polypeptide(L)' 'RHRVAVASCFTAPGLFAGRAAAHAPWIASEPLGAHPALARLVLHRYDRALRTTTRGRELATV' A
#
# COMPACT_ATOMS: atom_id res chain seq x y z
N ARG A 1 -22.36 17.56 13.34
CA ARG A 1 -21.01 17.90 12.82
C ARG A 1 -20.37 16.61 12.32
N HIS A 2 -20.04 16.50 11.02
CA HIS A 2 -19.34 15.32 10.46
C HIS A 2 -17.84 15.63 10.37
N ARG A 3 -17.01 14.77 10.97
CA ARG A 3 -15.55 14.84 10.85
C ARG A 3 -15.12 13.75 9.87
N VAL A 4 -14.69 14.14 8.68
CA VAL A 4 -14.27 13.20 7.62
C VAL A 4 -12.75 13.25 7.50
N ALA A 5 -12.11 12.10 7.75
CA ALA A 5 -10.67 11.93 7.56
C ALA A 5 -10.38 11.28 6.20
N VAL A 6 -9.27 11.66 5.58
CA VAL A 6 -8.81 11.15 4.28
C VAL A 6 -7.56 10.30 4.48
N ALA A 7 -7.58 9.08 3.97
CA ALA A 7 -6.41 8.20 3.93
C ALA A 7 -5.62 8.42 2.63
N SER A 8 -4.36 8.82 2.76
CA SER A 8 -3.44 9.08 1.66
C SER A 8 -2.74 7.79 1.21
N CYS A 9 -3.44 6.98 0.41
CA CYS A 9 -2.90 5.76 -0.22
C CYS A 9 -1.90 6.04 -1.35
N PHE A 10 -0.97 6.98 -1.14
CA PHE A 10 0.10 7.33 -2.08
C PHE A 10 1.41 6.62 -1.70
N THR A 11 2.20 6.24 -2.70
CA THR A 11 3.51 5.58 -2.52
C THR A 11 4.67 6.58 -2.37
N ALA A 12 4.41 7.87 -2.58
CA ALA A 12 5.37 8.95 -2.38
C ALA A 12 4.65 10.28 -2.14
N PRO A 13 5.32 11.28 -1.53
CA PRO A 13 4.87 12.67 -1.57
C PRO A 13 4.84 13.21 -3.01
N GLY A 14 4.03 14.24 -3.25
CA GLY A 14 3.93 14.88 -4.55
C GLY A 14 2.66 15.73 -4.71
N LEU A 15 2.38 16.17 -5.94
CA LEU A 15 1.26 17.07 -6.24
C LEU A 15 -0.09 16.52 -5.77
N PHE A 16 -0.35 15.23 -6.00
CA PHE A 16 -1.61 14.59 -5.61
C PHE A 16 -1.75 14.46 -4.09
N ALA A 17 -0.68 14.06 -3.40
CA ALA A 17 -0.66 13.99 -1.94
C ALA A 17 -0.89 15.37 -1.31
N GLY A 18 -0.21 16.40 -1.83
CA GLY A 18 -0.38 17.78 -1.36
C GLY A 18 -1.80 18.30 -1.59
N ARG A 19 -2.39 18.07 -2.77
CA ARG A 19 -3.78 18.47 -3.05
C ARG A 19 -4.80 17.72 -2.21
N ALA A 20 -4.62 16.41 -2.02
CA ALA A 20 -5.50 15.61 -1.17
C ALA A 20 -5.49 16.12 0.28
N ALA A 21 -4.32 16.46 0.81
CA ALA A 21 -4.20 17.05 2.15
C ALA A 21 -4.83 18.45 2.23
N ALA A 22 -4.61 19.31 1.23
CA ALA A 22 -5.15 20.66 1.20
C ALA A 22 -6.69 20.73 1.12
N HIS A 23 -7.32 19.72 0.51
CA HIS A 23 -8.78 19.65 0.36
C HIS A 23 -9.46 18.73 1.39
N ALA A 24 -8.72 18.19 2.36
CA ALA A 24 -9.28 17.31 3.38
C ALA A 24 -10.18 18.10 4.35
N PRO A 25 -11.43 17.67 4.61
CA PRO A 25 -12.34 18.39 5.50
C PRO A 25 -11.92 18.42 6.98
N TRP A 26 -11.00 17.55 7.39
CA TRP A 26 -10.53 17.49 8.77
C TRP A 26 -9.06 17.08 8.90
N ILE A 27 -8.74 15.82 8.61
CA ILE A 27 -7.38 15.27 8.71
C ILE A 27 -7.09 14.48 7.45
N ALA A 28 -5.89 14.65 6.90
CA ALA A 28 -5.32 13.76 5.91
C ALA A 28 -4.14 13.02 6.55
N SER A 29 -4.02 11.72 6.26
CA SER A 29 -2.81 10.98 6.65
C SER A 29 -1.62 11.38 5.76
N GLU A 30 -0.41 11.15 6.24
CA GLU A 30 0.79 11.16 5.38
C GLU A 30 0.72 10.04 4.32
N PRO A 31 1.44 10.17 3.19
CA PRO A 31 1.59 9.11 2.19
C PRO A 31 2.10 7.81 2.80
N LEU A 32 1.42 6.71 2.50
CA LEU A 32 1.75 5.39 3.03
C LEU A 32 3.11 4.86 2.54
N GLY A 33 3.61 5.36 1.41
CA GLY A 33 4.85 4.91 0.76
C GLY A 33 6.07 4.71 1.65
N ALA A 34 6.32 5.67 2.56
CA ALA A 34 7.46 5.62 3.48
C ALA A 34 7.18 4.80 4.76
N HIS A 35 5.98 4.24 4.90
CA HIS A 35 5.58 3.54 6.12
C HIS A 35 6.26 2.16 6.21
N PRO A 36 6.93 1.82 7.33
CA PRO A 36 7.70 0.57 7.46
C PRO A 36 6.85 -0.70 7.31
N ALA A 37 5.55 -0.62 7.56
CA ALA A 37 4.64 -1.73 7.30
C ALA A 37 4.50 -2.08 5.81
N LEU A 38 4.67 -1.12 4.87
CA LEU A 38 4.67 -1.44 3.44
C LEU A 38 5.85 -2.31 3.05
N ALA A 39 7.05 -2.04 3.57
CA ALA A 39 8.22 -2.88 3.31
C ALA A 39 7.98 -4.34 3.73
N ARG A 40 7.43 -4.54 4.95
CA ARG A 40 7.06 -5.88 5.44
C ARG A 40 5.99 -6.54 4.57
N LEU A 41 4.99 -5.79 4.12
CA LEU A 41 3.92 -6.29 3.26
C LEU A 41 4.44 -6.73 1.89
N VAL A 42 5.35 -5.96 1.29
CA VAL A 42 5.97 -6.30 0.00
C VAL A 42 6.76 -7.59 0.12
N LEU A 43 7.61 -7.74 1.15
CA LEU A 43 8.36 -8.98 1.39
C LEU A 43 7.42 -10.17 1.59
N HIS A 44 6.38 -10.02 2.42
CA HIS A 44 5.40 -11.08 2.65
C HIS A 44 4.70 -11.52 1.35
N ARG A 45 4.35 -10.57 0.48
CA ARG A 45 3.72 -10.88 -0.83
C ARG A 45 4.69 -11.55 -1.78
N TYR A 46 5.94 -11.13 -1.79
CA TYR A 46 7.00 -11.75 -2.57
C TYR A 46 7.18 -13.23 -2.16
N ASP A 47 7.30 -13.50 -0.86
CA ASP A 47 7.41 -14.86 -0.34
C ASP A 47 6.19 -15.72 -0.69
N ARG A 48 4.99 -15.13 -0.64
CA ARG A 48 3.75 -15.81 -1.03
C ARG A 48 3.73 -16.13 -2.52
N ALA A 49 4.19 -15.20 -3.37
CA ALA A 49 4.27 -15.40 -4.81
C ALA A 49 5.25 -16.54 -5.15
N LEU A 50 6.43 -16.57 -4.53
CA LEU A 50 7.40 -17.64 -4.71
C LEU A 50 6.81 -19.02 -4.37
N ARG A 51 6.16 -19.16 -3.22
CA ARG A 51 5.52 -20.42 -2.81
C ARG A 51 4.43 -20.87 -3.79
N THR A 52 3.68 -19.92 -4.34
CA THR A 52 2.62 -20.21 -5.32
C THR A 52 3.21 -20.68 -6.65
N THR A 53 4.28 -20.03 -7.13
CA THR A 53 4.99 -20.41 -8.35
C THR A 53 5.61 -21.79 -8.22
N THR A 54 6.29 -22.09 -7.11
CA THR A 54 6.86 -23.42 -6.86
C THR A 54 5.79 -24.50 -6.90
N ARG A 55 4.66 -24.30 -6.20
CA ARG A 55 3.53 -25.22 -6.25
C ARG A 55 2.98 -25.40 -7.67
N GLY A 56 2.83 -24.32 -8.43
CA GLY A 56 2.36 -24.40 -9.81
C GLY A 56 3.29 -25.21 -10.71
N ARG A 57 4.61 -25.12 -10.50
CA ARG A 57 5.60 -25.90 -11.22
C ARG A 57 5.57 -27.39 -10.85
N GLU A 58 5.42 -27.69 -9.56
CA GLU A 58 5.28 -29.07 -9.07
C GLU A 58 4.04 -29.74 -9.66
N LEU A 59 2.90 -29.05 -9.68
CA LEU A 59 1.66 -29.55 -10.30
C LEU A 59 1.77 -29.75 -11.81
N ALA A 60 2.61 -28.98 -12.51
CA ALA A 60 2.82 -29.11 -13.95
C ALA A 60 3.80 -30.24 -14.34
N THR A 61 4.47 -30.85 -13.36
CA THR A 61 5.46 -31.93 -13.58
C THR A 61 4.86 -33.32 -13.32
N VAL A 62 3.65 -33.39 -12.76
CA VAL A 62 2.86 -34.61 -12.50
C VAL A 62 1.90 -34.86 -13.66
#